data_AF-A0A495RIE7-F1
#
_entry.id   AF-A0A495RIE7-F1
#
_cell.length_a   1.000
_cell.length_b   1.000
_cell.length_c   1.000
_cell.angle_alpha   90.00
_cell.angle_beta   90.00
_cell.angle_gamma   90.00
#
_symmetry.space_group_name_H-M   'P 1'
#
loop_
_entity.id
_entity.type
_entity.pdbx_description
1 polymer ?
#
loop_
_entity_poly.entity_id
_entity_poly.type
_entity_poly.pdbx_seq_one_letter_code
_entity_poly.pdbx_strand_id
1 'polypeptide(L)'
;MSVAEVIKFQPKEVRMADLDDGYTRIANELLEKIISSQLTSRQLNVLLAIARKTYGYNKKTDWIGNKQLSALTGYAETRCSTIKNELINMRIVISNGRACGINKNLTEWNINVTHLGKTFTKTSKKTFTKTVNSSLPKEVNTKDNITKEKRNTPISPKGGKVSDEILELENQAKSLIEYYNTTRTAHCKNHDPFLKALKKYSFDDVRMVIDWFAETGKQNAKPENICRMTRFDGYLSDAIKFKQSQKTYTQILDKFNLICGEKLGRVDDLTVDRIHKIDKLIIELTKKTDRPLDAIEAYFETLIEISTDLDIKNPATNWEMTFDYVLSVTCLVKTREKYNRINGGQQ
;
A
#
# COMPACT_ATOMS: atom_id res chain seq x y z
N MET A 1 -54.60 -22.61 19.09
CA MET A 1 -53.30 -21.96 19.36
C MET A 1 -52.47 -22.02 18.08
N SER A 2 -52.17 -20.88 17.47
CA SER A 2 -51.38 -20.81 16.23
C SER A 2 -49.90 -20.74 16.60
N VAL A 3 -49.12 -21.75 16.23
CA VAL A 3 -47.67 -21.78 16.41
C VAL A 3 -46.99 -21.00 15.29
N ALA A 4 -46.16 -20.03 15.66
CA ALA A 4 -45.39 -19.22 14.72
C ALA A 4 -44.23 -20.02 14.11
N GLU A 5 -44.10 -20.00 12.78
CA GLU A 5 -42.93 -20.55 12.08
C GLU A 5 -41.72 -19.64 12.25
N VAL A 6 -40.64 -20.20 12.80
CA VAL A 6 -39.36 -19.52 12.97
C VAL A 6 -38.60 -19.56 11.65
N ILE A 7 -38.51 -18.41 10.97
CA ILE A 7 -37.69 -18.23 9.76
C ILE A 7 -36.21 -18.19 10.16
N LYS A 8 -35.46 -19.26 9.85
CA LYS A 8 -34.01 -19.32 10.05
C LYS A 8 -33.30 -18.49 8.97
N PHE A 9 -32.78 -17.32 9.32
CA PHE A 9 -31.87 -16.57 8.47
C PHE A 9 -30.52 -17.29 8.39
N GLN A 10 -30.19 -17.82 7.21
CA GLN A 10 -28.85 -18.33 6.93
C GLN A 10 -27.89 -17.12 6.83
N PRO A 11 -26.77 -17.10 7.58
CA PRO A 11 -25.80 -16.01 7.48
C PRO A 11 -25.24 -15.98 6.06
N LYS A 12 -25.40 -14.84 5.39
CA LYS A 12 -24.89 -14.62 4.04
C LYS A 12 -23.39 -14.38 4.16
N GLU A 13 -22.57 -15.33 3.73
CA GLU A 13 -21.11 -15.18 3.72
C GLU A 13 -20.71 -13.92 2.94
N VAL A 14 -20.05 -12.99 3.62
CA VAL A 14 -19.53 -11.76 2.99
C VAL A 14 -18.29 -12.15 2.21
N ARG A 15 -18.45 -12.40 0.90
CA ARG A 15 -17.33 -12.66 0.01
C ARG A 15 -16.76 -11.34 -0.51
N MET A 16 -15.58 -10.97 -0.04
CA MET A 16 -14.79 -9.85 -0.57
C MET A 16 -13.94 -10.34 -1.74
N ALA A 17 -13.79 -9.52 -2.78
CA ALA A 17 -12.90 -9.85 -3.89
C ALA A 17 -11.45 -9.55 -3.50
N ASP A 18 -10.62 -10.59 -3.38
CA ASP A 18 -9.19 -10.48 -3.14
C ASP A 18 -8.42 -10.50 -4.47
N LEU A 19 -7.33 -9.72 -4.57
CA LEU A 19 -6.40 -9.80 -5.70
C LEU A 19 -5.60 -11.10 -5.69
N ASP A 20 -5.48 -11.76 -4.55
CA ASP A 20 -4.83 -13.07 -4.39
C ASP A 20 -5.62 -14.20 -5.09
N ASP A 21 -6.93 -14.02 -5.27
CA ASP A 21 -7.78 -14.91 -6.10
C ASP A 21 -7.58 -14.70 -7.62
N GLY A 22 -6.65 -13.82 -7.99
CA GLY A 22 -6.26 -13.53 -9.36
C GLY A 22 -6.94 -12.31 -9.96
N TYR A 23 -6.32 -11.77 -11.01
CA TYR A 23 -6.77 -10.54 -11.65
C TYR A 23 -6.59 -10.59 -13.18
N THR A 24 -7.37 -9.78 -13.88
CA THR A 24 -7.27 -9.65 -15.34
C THR A 24 -6.46 -8.42 -15.69
N ARG A 25 -5.28 -8.61 -16.28
CA ARG A 25 -4.39 -7.50 -16.69
C ARG A 25 -4.85 -6.88 -18.00
N ILE A 26 -5.13 -5.59 -17.98
CA ILE A 26 -5.48 -4.78 -19.16
C ILE A 26 -4.52 -3.59 -19.22
N ALA A 27 -4.02 -3.25 -20.41
CA ALA A 27 -3.20 -2.05 -20.59
C ALA A 27 -4.06 -0.80 -20.33
N ASN A 28 -3.51 0.19 -19.63
CA ASN A 28 -4.25 1.40 -19.25
C ASN A 28 -4.84 2.12 -20.48
N GLU A 29 -4.06 2.31 -21.55
CA GLU A 29 -4.54 2.93 -22.80
C GLU A 29 -5.73 2.18 -23.41
N LEU A 30 -5.72 0.84 -23.35
CA LEU A 30 -6.83 0.02 -23.85
C LEU A 30 -8.06 0.16 -22.95
N LEU A 31 -7.87 0.17 -21.62
CA LEU A 31 -8.95 0.36 -20.66
C LEU A 31 -9.59 1.76 -20.80
N GLU A 32 -8.77 2.80 -20.92
CA GLU A 32 -9.21 4.18 -21.15
C GLU A 32 -9.97 4.32 -22.46
N LYS A 33 -9.53 3.64 -23.52
CA LYS A 33 -10.26 3.59 -24.79
C LYS A 33 -11.61 2.89 -24.66
N ILE A 34 -11.68 1.78 -23.91
CA ILE A 34 -12.95 1.10 -23.61
C ILE A 34 -13.90 2.05 -22.86
N ILE A 35 -13.41 2.74 -21.83
CA ILE A 35 -14.21 3.67 -21.02
C ILE A 35 -14.76 4.82 -21.89
N SER A 36 -13.93 5.38 -22.78
CA SER A 36 -14.32 6.50 -23.66
C SER A 36 -15.17 6.09 -24.87
N SER A 37 -15.26 4.78 -25.18
CA SER A 37 -15.92 4.28 -26.40
C SER A 37 -17.46 4.26 -26.41
N GLN A 38 -18.11 4.82 -25.38
CA GLN A 38 -19.58 4.95 -25.26
C GLN A 38 -20.36 3.67 -25.64
N LEU A 39 -19.82 2.50 -25.31
CA LEU A 39 -20.46 1.22 -25.58
C LEU A 39 -21.76 1.09 -24.78
N THR A 40 -22.75 0.43 -25.36
CA THR A 40 -23.94 0.05 -24.61
C THR A 40 -23.55 -0.89 -23.45
N SER A 41 -24.32 -0.90 -22.36
CA SER A 41 -24.03 -1.77 -21.20
C SER A 41 -23.90 -3.25 -21.58
N ARG A 42 -24.65 -3.69 -22.60
CA ARG A 42 -24.59 -5.07 -23.10
C ARG A 42 -23.30 -5.36 -23.86
N GLN A 43 -22.88 -4.43 -24.72
CA GLN A 43 -21.60 -4.51 -25.43
C GLN A 43 -20.42 -4.50 -24.45
N LEU A 44 -20.44 -3.61 -23.46
CA LEU A 44 -19.41 -3.55 -22.42
C LEU A 44 -19.31 -4.86 -21.62
N ASN A 45 -20.44 -5.43 -21.19
CA ASN A 45 -20.44 -6.70 -20.44
C ASN A 45 -19.87 -7.86 -21.26
N VAL A 46 -20.22 -7.96 -22.55
CA VAL A 46 -19.68 -8.99 -23.44
C VAL A 46 -18.19 -8.76 -23.71
N LEU A 47 -17.76 -7.50 -23.89
CA LEU A 47 -16.36 -7.16 -24.07
C LEU A 47 -15.51 -7.51 -22.85
N LEU A 48 -15.99 -7.22 -21.63
CA LEU A 48 -15.34 -7.61 -20.38
C LEU A 48 -15.30 -9.13 -20.19
N ALA A 49 -16.34 -9.85 -20.61
CA ALA A 49 -16.34 -11.31 -20.60
C ALA A 49 -15.26 -11.88 -21.56
N ILE A 50 -15.10 -11.28 -22.74
CA ILE A 50 -14.02 -11.63 -23.68
C ILE A 50 -12.65 -11.30 -23.05
N ALA A 51 -12.49 -10.13 -22.41
CA ALA A 51 -11.28 -9.77 -21.67
C ALA A 51 -10.92 -10.81 -20.60
N ARG A 52 -11.92 -11.22 -19.80
CA ARG A 52 -11.73 -12.22 -18.73
C ARG A 52 -11.35 -13.60 -19.28
N LYS A 53 -11.90 -14.00 -20.42
CA LYS A 53 -11.59 -15.28 -21.10
C LYS A 53 -10.30 -15.25 -21.93
N THR A 54 -9.72 -14.08 -22.19
CA THR A 54 -8.43 -13.94 -22.88
C THR A 54 -7.34 -13.51 -21.91
N TYR A 55 -7.29 -12.23 -21.56
CA TYR A 55 -6.28 -11.65 -20.69
C TYR A 55 -6.31 -12.22 -19.27
N GLY A 56 -7.48 -12.64 -18.79
CA GLY A 56 -7.60 -13.34 -17.50
C GLY A 56 -6.98 -14.74 -17.49
N TYR A 57 -6.56 -15.26 -18.66
CA TYR A 57 -5.76 -16.46 -18.84
C TYR A 57 -4.40 -16.15 -19.49
N ASN A 58 -3.98 -14.88 -19.49
CA ASN A 58 -2.76 -14.37 -20.12
C ASN A 58 -2.63 -14.64 -21.64
N LYS A 59 -3.76 -14.77 -22.36
CA LYS A 59 -3.78 -14.98 -23.82
C LYS A 59 -4.22 -13.72 -24.56
N LYS A 60 -3.69 -13.49 -25.77
CA LYS A 60 -4.10 -12.36 -26.64
C LYS A 60 -5.47 -12.60 -27.30
N THR A 61 -5.73 -13.83 -27.70
CA THR A 61 -6.97 -14.34 -28.29
C THR A 61 -7.23 -15.74 -27.75
N ASP A 62 -8.48 -16.19 -27.71
CA ASP A 62 -8.81 -17.57 -27.35
C ASP A 62 -10.08 -18.02 -28.08
N TRP A 63 -10.29 -19.34 -28.17
CA TRP A 63 -11.58 -19.86 -28.64
C TRP A 63 -12.63 -19.73 -27.55
N ILE A 64 -13.54 -18.77 -27.74
CA ILE A 64 -14.60 -18.46 -26.78
C ILE A 64 -15.95 -18.78 -27.39
N GLY A 65 -16.59 -19.83 -26.87
CA GLY A 65 -17.93 -20.26 -27.26
C GLY A 65 -19.02 -19.34 -26.69
N ASN A 66 -20.15 -19.21 -27.40
CA ASN A 66 -21.27 -18.37 -26.98
C ASN A 66 -21.87 -18.83 -25.65
N LYS A 67 -21.92 -20.14 -25.39
CA LYS A 67 -22.28 -20.73 -24.08
C LYS A 67 -21.42 -20.22 -22.92
N GLN A 68 -20.12 -20.00 -23.13
CA GLN A 68 -19.22 -19.46 -22.09
C GLN A 68 -19.48 -17.98 -21.83
N LEU A 69 -19.78 -17.20 -22.87
CA LEU A 69 -20.17 -15.80 -22.72
C LEU A 69 -21.53 -15.66 -22.04
N SER A 70 -22.48 -16.52 -22.40
CA SER A 70 -23.79 -16.61 -21.77
C SER A 70 -23.68 -16.90 -20.28
N ALA A 71 -22.87 -17.89 -19.89
CA ALA A 71 -22.63 -18.24 -18.49
C ALA A 71 -22.03 -17.08 -17.67
N LEU A 72 -21.16 -16.25 -18.26
CA LEU A 72 -20.55 -15.11 -17.57
C LEU A 72 -21.45 -13.88 -17.51
N THR A 73 -22.23 -13.63 -18.56
CA THR A 73 -23.01 -12.38 -18.71
C THR A 73 -24.48 -12.52 -18.31
N GLY A 74 -24.99 -13.76 -18.19
CA GLY A 74 -26.40 -14.05 -17.96
C GLY A 74 -27.30 -13.82 -19.19
N TYR A 75 -26.74 -13.52 -20.36
CA TYR A 75 -27.50 -13.32 -21.60
C TYR A 75 -27.71 -14.64 -22.35
N ALA A 76 -28.78 -14.75 -23.13
CA ALA A 76 -28.98 -15.89 -24.05
C ALA A 76 -27.85 -15.98 -25.09
N GLU A 77 -27.46 -17.19 -25.50
CA GLU A 77 -26.34 -17.42 -26.44
C GLU A 77 -26.50 -16.68 -27.77
N THR A 78 -27.73 -16.60 -28.29
CA THR A 78 -28.06 -15.86 -29.51
C THR A 78 -27.74 -14.37 -29.36
N ARG A 79 -28.07 -13.78 -28.21
CA ARG A 79 -27.78 -12.37 -27.90
C ARG A 79 -26.28 -12.14 -27.73
N CYS A 80 -25.56 -13.04 -27.06
CA CYS A 80 -24.10 -12.98 -26.99
C CYS A 80 -23.49 -13.01 -28.40
N SER A 81 -24.01 -13.85 -29.29
CA SER A 81 -23.56 -13.92 -30.67
C SER A 81 -23.77 -12.61 -31.42
N THR A 82 -24.96 -12.00 -31.31
CA THR A 82 -25.27 -10.71 -31.94
C THR A 82 -24.32 -9.61 -31.45
N ILE A 83 -24.18 -9.46 -30.13
CA ILE A 83 -23.32 -8.43 -29.53
C ILE A 83 -21.85 -8.65 -29.88
N LYS A 84 -21.37 -9.90 -29.88
CA LYS A 84 -20.01 -10.24 -30.28
C LYS A 84 -19.75 -9.82 -31.74
N ASN A 85 -20.70 -10.07 -32.63
CA ASN A 85 -20.59 -9.66 -34.03
C ASN A 85 -20.65 -8.13 -34.20
N GLU A 86 -21.46 -7.42 -33.41
CA GLU A 86 -21.45 -5.94 -33.38
C GLU A 86 -20.07 -5.40 -32.99
N LEU A 87 -19.46 -5.94 -31.92
CA LEU A 87 -18.12 -5.55 -31.47
C LEU A 87 -17.02 -5.85 -32.51
N ILE A 88 -17.19 -6.94 -33.28
CA ILE A 88 -16.29 -7.27 -34.41
C ILE A 88 -16.47 -6.25 -35.54
N ASN A 89 -17.71 -5.90 -35.89
CA ASN A 89 -18.00 -4.89 -36.92
C ASN A 89 -17.48 -3.50 -36.54
N MET A 90 -17.50 -3.16 -35.25
CA MET A 90 -16.90 -1.95 -34.70
C MET A 90 -15.35 -2.01 -34.63
N ARG A 91 -14.74 -3.13 -35.03
CA ARG A 91 -13.28 -3.40 -34.93
C ARG A 91 -12.72 -3.31 -33.51
N ILE A 92 -13.58 -3.48 -32.51
CA ILE A 92 -13.21 -3.53 -31.08
C ILE A 92 -12.73 -4.94 -30.71
N VAL A 93 -13.33 -5.96 -31.31
CA VAL A 93 -12.96 -7.37 -31.17
C VAL A 93 -12.40 -7.86 -32.50
N ILE A 94 -11.27 -8.56 -32.47
CA ILE A 94 -10.72 -9.29 -33.62
C ILE A 94 -11.17 -10.75 -33.57
N SER A 95 -11.42 -11.33 -34.74
CA SER A 95 -11.74 -12.76 -34.91
C SER A 95 -10.77 -13.42 -35.89
N ASN A 96 -10.08 -14.46 -35.45
CA ASN A 96 -9.23 -15.31 -36.28
C ASN A 96 -9.83 -16.73 -36.27
N GLY A 97 -10.65 -17.02 -37.28
CA GLY A 97 -11.46 -18.25 -37.31
C GLY A 97 -12.42 -18.30 -36.12
N ARG A 98 -12.31 -19.34 -35.29
CA ARG A 98 -13.13 -19.51 -34.07
C ARG A 98 -12.58 -18.74 -32.85
N ALA A 99 -11.34 -18.29 -32.91
CA ALA A 99 -10.71 -17.53 -31.82
C ALA A 99 -11.07 -16.05 -31.91
N CYS A 100 -11.26 -15.41 -30.76
CA CYS A 100 -11.49 -13.96 -30.67
C CYS A 100 -10.72 -13.32 -29.52
N GLY A 101 -10.47 -12.02 -29.61
CA GLY A 101 -9.84 -11.22 -28.57
C GLY A 101 -10.02 -9.73 -28.82
N ILE A 102 -9.60 -8.89 -27.87
CA ILE A 102 -9.74 -7.43 -28.00
C ILE A 102 -8.70 -6.89 -28.99
N ASN A 103 -9.14 -6.03 -29.91
CA ASN A 103 -8.27 -5.34 -30.85
C ASN A 103 -7.38 -4.34 -30.09
N LYS A 104 -6.06 -4.52 -30.16
CA LYS A 104 -5.10 -3.63 -29.51
C LYS A 104 -4.80 -2.38 -30.35
N ASN A 105 -5.12 -2.38 -31.64
CA ASN A 105 -4.93 -1.22 -32.48
C ASN A 105 -6.11 -0.25 -32.32
N LEU A 106 -5.97 0.72 -31.41
CA LEU A 106 -7.06 1.60 -30.99
C LEU A 106 -7.53 2.56 -32.08
N THR A 107 -6.71 2.81 -33.10
CA THR A 107 -7.03 3.70 -34.24
C THR A 107 -8.00 3.05 -35.23
N GLU A 108 -8.07 1.71 -35.22
CA GLU A 108 -8.97 0.95 -36.11
C GLU A 108 -10.41 0.92 -35.60
N TRP A 109 -10.65 1.27 -34.33
CA TRP A 109 -11.96 1.15 -33.70
C TRP A 109 -12.96 2.10 -34.35
N ASN A 110 -14.02 1.53 -34.94
CA ASN A 110 -15.10 2.27 -35.54
C ASN A 110 -16.20 2.53 -34.50
N ILE A 111 -16.00 3.62 -33.74
CA ILE A 111 -16.91 4.09 -32.70
C ILE A 111 -17.73 5.29 -33.24
N ASN A 112 -18.09 5.26 -34.52
CA ASN A 112 -18.97 6.28 -35.07
C ASN A 112 -20.29 6.26 -34.28
N VAL A 113 -20.61 7.42 -33.69
CA VAL A 113 -21.68 7.63 -32.72
C VAL A 113 -23.03 7.23 -33.33
N THR A 114 -23.46 5.99 -33.10
CA THR A 114 -24.82 5.54 -33.41
C THR A 114 -25.78 5.99 -32.31
N HIS A 115 -25.75 7.29 -32.01
CA HIS A 115 -26.77 8.00 -31.24
C HIS A 115 -26.97 9.42 -31.80
N LEU A 116 -27.06 9.58 -33.13
CA LEU A 116 -28.06 10.53 -33.64
C LEU A 116 -29.40 9.80 -33.63
N GLY A 117 -30.37 10.41 -32.97
CA GLY A 117 -31.62 9.81 -32.54
C GLY A 117 -32.26 8.92 -33.60
N LYS A 118 -32.67 7.72 -33.19
CA LYS A 118 -33.85 7.12 -33.80
C LYS A 118 -34.98 8.12 -33.60
N THR A 119 -35.28 8.85 -34.66
CA THR A 119 -36.47 9.69 -34.81
C THR A 119 -37.67 8.82 -34.44
N PHE A 120 -38.17 8.97 -33.22
CA PHE A 120 -39.50 8.49 -32.89
C PHE A 120 -40.45 9.30 -33.76
N THR A 121 -41.21 8.57 -34.57
CA THR A 121 -42.19 9.08 -35.51
C THR A 121 -43.18 10.02 -34.82
N LYS A 122 -43.43 11.14 -35.50
CA LYS A 122 -44.40 12.22 -35.26
C LYS A 122 -45.57 11.85 -34.33
N THR A 123 -45.68 12.53 -33.18
CA THR A 123 -46.99 13.06 -32.75
C THR A 123 -46.81 14.30 -31.87
N SER A 124 -47.58 15.32 -32.21
CA SER A 124 -47.57 16.71 -31.75
C SER A 124 -48.05 16.89 -30.31
N LYS A 125 -47.44 17.84 -29.56
CA LYS A 125 -48.13 19.06 -29.02
C LYS A 125 -47.17 19.92 -28.15
N LYS A 126 -47.27 21.23 -28.38
CA LYS A 126 -46.66 22.38 -27.68
C LYS A 126 -46.88 22.35 -26.16
N THR A 127 -45.90 22.75 -25.35
CA THR A 127 -45.93 23.98 -24.53
C THR A 127 -44.57 24.26 -23.86
N PHE A 128 -44.24 25.56 -23.73
CA PHE A 128 -43.04 26.14 -23.12
C PHE A 128 -43.04 26.04 -21.59
N THR A 129 -41.85 26.05 -20.96
CA THR A 129 -41.49 26.97 -19.85
C THR A 129 -39.96 27.13 -19.71
N LYS A 130 -39.51 28.38 -19.51
CA LYS A 130 -38.14 28.79 -19.15
C LYS A 130 -37.91 28.71 -17.63
N THR A 131 -36.66 29.00 -17.23
CA THR A 131 -36.12 29.34 -15.87
C THR A 131 -35.59 28.11 -15.11
N VAL A 132 -34.45 28.07 -14.41
CA VAL A 132 -33.68 29.06 -13.63
C VAL A 132 -32.18 28.69 -13.60
N ASN A 133 -31.31 29.70 -13.54
CA ASN A 133 -29.87 29.62 -13.23
C ASN A 133 -29.62 29.18 -11.77
N SER A 134 -28.64 28.31 -11.51
CA SER A 134 -27.93 28.34 -10.22
C SER A 134 -26.49 27.81 -10.32
N SER A 135 -25.56 28.77 -10.29
CA SER A 135 -24.23 28.71 -9.66
C SER A 135 -23.35 27.47 -9.84
N LEU A 136 -22.28 27.64 -10.63
CA LEU A 136 -21.06 26.83 -10.61
C LEU A 136 -20.31 27.00 -9.27
N PRO A 137 -19.88 25.93 -8.59
CA PRO A 137 -18.90 26.01 -7.52
C PRO A 137 -17.48 26.18 -8.09
N LYS A 138 -16.70 26.96 -7.34
CA LYS A 138 -15.33 27.40 -7.58
C LYS A 138 -14.33 26.24 -7.76
N GLU A 139 -13.39 26.48 -8.67
CA GLU A 139 -12.15 25.74 -8.87
C GLU A 139 -11.41 25.48 -7.55
N VAL A 140 -10.97 24.24 -7.37
CA VAL A 140 -10.00 23.86 -6.34
C VAL A 140 -8.95 22.97 -6.97
N ASN A 141 -7.73 23.53 -7.03
CA ASN A 141 -6.41 22.90 -7.10
C ASN A 141 -6.16 21.86 -8.20
N THR A 142 -5.85 22.37 -9.39
CA THR A 142 -5.11 21.69 -10.45
C THR A 142 -3.79 21.13 -9.90
N LYS A 143 -3.64 19.81 -9.85
CA LYS A 143 -2.31 19.18 -9.78
C LYS A 143 -1.76 19.13 -11.20
N ASP A 144 -0.65 19.82 -11.39
CA ASP A 144 0.10 19.90 -12.64
C ASP A 144 0.45 18.51 -13.17
N ASN A 145 -0.15 18.13 -14.29
CA ASN A 145 0.34 17.02 -15.11
C ASN A 145 1.48 17.56 -15.98
N ILE A 146 2.72 17.38 -15.54
CA ILE A 146 3.90 17.60 -16.38
C ILE A 146 3.95 16.47 -17.41
N THR A 147 3.60 16.80 -18.65
CA THR A 147 3.76 15.97 -19.84
C THR A 147 5.24 15.74 -20.10
N LYS A 148 5.72 14.49 -19.97
CA LYS A 148 7.06 14.11 -20.46
C LYS A 148 7.00 13.95 -21.98
N GLU A 149 7.52 14.93 -22.70
CA GLU A 149 7.83 14.81 -24.13
C GLU A 149 8.78 13.63 -24.36
N LYS A 150 8.35 12.67 -25.18
CA LYS A 150 9.25 11.70 -25.81
C LYS A 150 9.88 12.37 -27.03
N ARG A 151 11.16 12.74 -26.97
CA ARG A 151 11.96 12.98 -28.18
C ARG A 151 12.65 11.69 -28.57
N ASN A 152 12.26 11.16 -29.72
CA ASN A 152 12.95 10.09 -30.41
C ASN A 152 14.28 10.64 -30.96
N THR A 153 15.38 9.94 -30.69
CA THR A 153 16.69 10.17 -31.28
C THR A 153 16.73 9.69 -32.74
N PRO A 154 17.41 10.40 -33.66
CA PRO A 154 17.87 9.82 -34.92
C PRO A 154 19.17 9.03 -34.69
N ILE A 155 19.25 7.85 -35.30
CA ILE A 155 20.44 6.99 -35.31
C ILE A 155 21.53 7.59 -36.21
N SER A 156 22.77 7.63 -35.72
CA SER A 156 23.98 7.56 -36.56
C SER A 156 25.17 6.98 -35.75
N PRO A 157 26.10 6.24 -36.38
CA PRO A 157 26.89 5.20 -35.74
C PRO A 157 28.29 5.66 -35.29
N LYS A 158 28.76 5.16 -34.13
CA LYS A 158 30.12 4.59 -33.87
C LYS A 158 30.47 4.61 -32.36
N GLY A 159 30.84 3.43 -31.83
CA GLY A 159 31.82 3.24 -30.75
C GLY A 159 31.45 3.76 -29.36
N GLY A 160 30.63 3.02 -28.61
CA GLY A 160 30.24 3.38 -27.25
C GLY A 160 31.34 3.13 -26.22
N LYS A 161 31.89 4.21 -25.66
CA LYS A 161 32.31 4.21 -24.25
C LYS A 161 31.03 4.33 -23.42
N VAL A 162 30.74 3.32 -22.60
CA VAL A 162 29.70 3.43 -21.56
C VAL A 162 30.08 4.64 -20.70
N SER A 163 29.16 5.58 -20.50
CA SER A 163 29.42 6.77 -19.67
C SER A 163 29.67 6.36 -18.22
N ASP A 164 30.63 6.99 -17.54
CA ASP A 164 31.04 6.65 -16.18
C ASP A 164 29.86 6.59 -15.19
N GLU A 165 28.83 7.42 -15.37
CA GLU A 165 27.59 7.40 -14.58
C GLU A 165 26.77 6.11 -14.72
N ILE A 166 26.74 5.50 -15.91
CA ILE A 166 26.03 4.22 -16.14
C ILE A 166 26.80 3.09 -15.45
N LEU A 167 28.13 3.11 -15.54
CA LEU A 167 28.98 2.13 -14.88
C LEU A 167 28.85 2.22 -13.35
N GLU A 168 28.79 3.43 -12.80
CA GLU A 168 28.60 3.66 -11.37
C GLU A 168 27.25 3.14 -10.89
N LEU A 169 26.16 3.43 -11.60
CA LEU A 169 24.83 2.90 -11.28
C LEU A 169 24.80 1.36 -11.34
N GLU A 170 25.47 0.76 -12.31
CA GLU A 170 25.61 -0.70 -12.37
C GLU A 170 26.39 -1.26 -11.18
N ASN A 171 27.48 -0.62 -10.77
CA ASN A 171 28.28 -1.05 -9.62
C ASN A 171 27.48 -0.95 -8.32
N GLN A 172 26.73 0.13 -8.13
CA GLN A 172 25.82 0.29 -6.99
C GLN A 172 24.72 -0.76 -6.98
N ALA A 173 24.11 -1.07 -8.13
CA ALA A 173 23.11 -2.13 -8.24
C ALA A 173 23.69 -3.51 -7.91
N LYS A 174 24.94 -3.79 -8.33
CA LYS A 174 25.68 -5.02 -7.98
C LYS A 174 25.99 -5.10 -6.49
N SER A 175 26.37 -3.99 -5.86
CA SER A 175 26.57 -3.92 -4.41
C SER A 175 25.25 -4.14 -3.64
N LEU A 176 24.13 -3.58 -4.11
CA LEU A 176 22.83 -3.78 -3.46
C LEU A 176 22.31 -5.22 -3.54
N ILE A 177 22.56 -5.95 -4.64
CA ILE A 177 22.17 -7.37 -4.73
C ILE A 177 23.01 -8.24 -3.80
N GLU A 178 24.31 -7.96 -3.67
CA GLU A 178 25.19 -8.66 -2.73
C GLU A 178 24.79 -8.38 -1.28
N TYR A 179 24.49 -7.11 -0.97
CA TYR A 179 23.95 -6.70 0.32
C TYR A 179 22.63 -7.41 0.64
N TYR A 180 21.67 -7.38 -0.28
CA TYR A 180 20.39 -8.08 -0.14
C TYR A 180 20.57 -9.57 0.15
N ASN A 181 21.47 -10.25 -0.57
CA ASN A 181 21.74 -11.67 -0.39
C ASN A 181 22.34 -11.97 0.99
N THR A 182 23.24 -11.12 1.46
CA THR A 182 23.89 -11.25 2.77
C THR A 182 22.88 -11.03 3.89
N THR A 183 22.20 -9.88 3.89
CA THR A 183 21.26 -9.48 4.96
C THR A 183 20.09 -10.46 5.11
N ARG A 184 19.68 -11.11 4.02
CA ARG A 184 18.46 -11.93 3.98
C ARG A 184 18.74 -13.41 3.76
N THR A 185 20.00 -13.82 3.81
CA THR A 185 20.43 -15.21 3.54
C THR A 185 19.80 -15.76 2.26
N ALA A 186 19.87 -14.98 1.18
CA ALA A 186 19.25 -15.28 -0.10
C ALA A 186 20.30 -15.45 -1.22
N HIS A 187 19.87 -15.97 -2.37
CA HIS A 187 20.75 -16.15 -3.53
C HIS A 187 20.12 -15.62 -4.83
N CYS A 188 19.96 -14.31 -4.93
CA CYS A 188 19.48 -13.64 -6.14
C CYS A 188 20.66 -13.13 -7.00
N LYS A 189 20.54 -13.21 -8.33
CA LYS A 189 21.57 -12.70 -9.28
C LYS A 189 21.09 -11.51 -10.11
N ASN A 190 19.78 -11.34 -10.24
CA ASN A 190 19.18 -10.26 -11.01
C ASN A 190 19.26 -8.93 -10.22
N HIS A 191 20.03 -7.98 -10.72
CA HIS A 191 20.20 -6.65 -10.12
C HIS A 191 19.38 -5.55 -10.82
N ASP A 192 18.66 -5.88 -11.90
CA ASP A 192 17.80 -4.94 -12.63
C ASP A 192 16.77 -4.21 -11.73
N PRO A 193 16.16 -4.86 -10.70
CA PRO A 193 15.24 -4.17 -9.82
C PRO A 193 15.92 -3.03 -9.05
N PHE A 194 17.16 -3.24 -8.59
CA PHE A 194 17.96 -2.22 -7.89
C PHE A 194 18.43 -1.13 -8.84
N LEU A 195 18.87 -1.49 -10.05
CA LEU A 195 19.22 -0.52 -11.10
C LEU A 195 18.03 0.41 -11.41
N LYS A 196 16.81 -0.15 -11.46
CA LYS A 196 15.58 0.63 -11.66
C LYS A 196 15.29 1.57 -10.49
N ALA A 197 15.53 1.14 -9.26
CA ALA A 197 15.33 1.97 -8.07
C ALA A 197 16.34 3.12 -8.00
N LEU A 198 17.62 2.84 -8.26
CA LEU A 198 18.71 3.82 -8.22
C LEU A 198 18.56 4.97 -9.22
N LYS A 199 17.74 4.81 -10.27
CA LYS A 199 17.38 5.92 -11.17
C LYS A 199 16.59 7.04 -10.49
N LYS A 200 16.02 6.79 -9.31
CA LYS A 200 15.12 7.73 -8.61
C LYS A 200 15.45 7.90 -7.12
N TYR A 201 16.13 6.94 -6.50
CA TYR A 201 16.44 6.93 -5.08
C TYR A 201 17.94 6.75 -4.87
N SER A 202 18.44 7.23 -3.73
CA SER A 202 19.85 7.02 -3.38
C SER A 202 20.14 5.56 -3.01
N PHE A 203 21.40 5.19 -3.01
CA PHE A 203 21.85 3.88 -2.53
C PHE A 203 21.36 3.60 -1.09
N ASP A 204 21.46 4.61 -0.22
CA ASP A 204 21.08 4.50 1.19
C ASP A 204 19.57 4.34 1.38
N ASP A 205 18.75 5.01 0.54
CA ASP A 205 17.29 4.83 0.54
C ASP A 205 16.93 3.38 0.24
N VAL A 206 17.56 2.80 -0.80
CA VAL A 206 17.31 1.41 -1.20
C VAL A 206 17.79 0.43 -0.14
N ARG A 207 18.97 0.68 0.43
CA ARG A 207 19.52 -0.12 1.53
C ARG A 207 18.59 -0.13 2.74
N MET A 208 18.09 1.04 3.15
CA MET A 208 17.19 1.17 4.29
C MET A 208 15.86 0.42 4.08
N VAL A 209 15.33 0.39 2.86
CA VAL A 209 14.14 -0.41 2.55
C VAL A 209 14.45 -1.92 2.60
N ILE A 210 15.63 -2.35 2.16
CA ILE A 210 16.06 -3.76 2.27
C ILE A 210 16.10 -4.19 3.75
N ASP A 211 16.73 -3.38 4.60
CA ASP A 211 16.85 -3.63 6.05
C ASP A 211 15.48 -3.72 6.70
N TRP A 212 14.60 -2.75 6.41
CA TRP A 212 13.24 -2.74 6.93
C TRP A 212 12.45 -4.00 6.56
N PHE A 213 12.57 -4.50 5.32
CA PHE A 213 11.95 -5.77 4.91
C PHE A 213 12.55 -6.99 5.61
N ALA A 214 13.83 -6.94 6.02
CA ALA A 214 14.51 -8.03 6.71
C ALA A 214 14.08 -8.09 8.19
N GLU A 215 13.86 -6.94 8.81
CA GLU A 215 13.49 -6.86 10.22
C GLU A 215 11.98 -7.05 10.46
N THR A 216 11.11 -6.67 9.52
CA THR A 216 9.65 -6.74 9.69
C THR A 216 9.00 -8.07 9.27
N GLY A 217 9.78 -9.15 9.14
CA GLY A 217 9.25 -10.51 8.94
C GLY A 217 8.79 -10.83 7.51
N LYS A 218 9.06 -9.97 6.53
CA LYS A 218 8.80 -10.24 5.10
C LYS A 218 9.97 -10.97 4.45
N GLN A 219 10.50 -12.02 5.08
CA GLN A 219 11.80 -12.64 4.75
C GLN A 219 11.90 -13.17 3.31
N ASN A 220 10.78 -13.51 2.69
CA ASN A 220 10.76 -14.07 1.33
C ASN A 220 10.53 -13.01 0.21
N ALA A 221 10.53 -11.71 0.55
CA ALA A 221 10.30 -10.65 -0.42
C ALA A 221 11.46 -10.56 -1.44
N LYS A 222 11.16 -10.84 -2.71
CA LYS A 222 12.11 -10.77 -3.82
C LYS A 222 12.52 -9.33 -4.16
N PRO A 223 13.70 -9.10 -4.78
CA PRO A 223 14.14 -7.77 -5.22
C PRO A 223 13.11 -7.01 -6.07
N GLU A 224 12.35 -7.70 -6.93
CA GLU A 224 11.28 -7.10 -7.74
C GLU A 224 10.15 -6.50 -6.89
N ASN A 225 9.84 -7.12 -5.76
CA ASN A 225 8.78 -6.68 -4.85
C ASN A 225 9.25 -5.55 -3.95
N ILE A 226 10.49 -5.63 -3.47
CA ILE A 226 11.14 -4.58 -2.66
C ILE A 226 11.28 -3.32 -3.50
N CYS A 227 11.81 -3.44 -4.72
CA CYS A 227 12.00 -2.34 -5.66
C CYS A 227 10.74 -2.02 -6.49
N ARG A 228 9.55 -2.30 -5.96
CA ARG A 228 8.29 -2.01 -6.66
C ARG A 228 8.02 -0.51 -6.62
N MET A 229 8.38 0.18 -7.70
CA MET A 229 8.31 1.66 -7.80
C MET A 229 6.94 2.27 -7.45
N THR A 230 5.82 1.57 -7.68
CA THR A 230 4.48 2.06 -7.32
C THR A 230 4.21 2.09 -5.81
N ARG A 231 5.05 1.43 -5.00
CA ARG A 231 4.93 1.34 -3.54
C ARG A 231 6.19 1.83 -2.82
N PHE A 232 7.28 2.05 -3.54
CA PHE A 232 8.60 2.31 -2.96
C PHE A 232 8.63 3.55 -2.05
N ASP A 233 7.98 4.65 -2.44
CA ASP A 233 7.88 5.85 -1.59
C ASP A 233 7.23 5.53 -0.23
N GLY A 234 6.21 4.67 -0.22
CA GLY A 234 5.58 4.20 1.02
C GLY A 234 6.52 3.33 1.85
N TYR A 235 7.20 2.38 1.21
CA TYR A 235 8.18 1.53 1.90
C TYR A 235 9.33 2.34 2.50
N LEU A 236 9.82 3.35 1.78
CA LEU A 236 10.87 4.23 2.26
C LEU A 236 10.40 5.04 3.48
N SER A 237 9.18 5.58 3.43
CA SER A 237 8.58 6.29 4.57
C SER A 237 8.47 5.40 5.81
N ASP A 238 8.01 4.15 5.63
CA ASP A 238 7.87 3.19 6.73
C ASP A 238 9.24 2.79 7.28
N ALA A 239 10.23 2.57 6.42
CA ALA A 239 11.59 2.23 6.80
C ALA A 239 12.26 3.35 7.62
N ILE A 240 12.08 4.62 7.24
CA ILE A 240 12.56 5.79 7.99
C ILE A 240 11.95 5.80 9.40
N LYS A 241 10.63 5.68 9.51
CA LYS A 241 9.93 5.69 10.80
C LYS A 241 10.37 4.54 11.69
N PHE A 242 10.54 3.36 11.10
CA PHE A 242 10.99 2.18 11.81
C PHE A 242 12.42 2.37 12.36
N LYS A 243 13.37 2.83 11.54
CA LYS A 243 14.75 3.13 11.97
C LYS A 243 14.79 4.20 13.07
N GLN A 244 13.95 5.23 12.95
CA GLN A 244 13.84 6.28 13.97
C GLN A 244 13.31 5.71 15.29
N SER A 245 12.31 4.82 15.24
CA SER A 245 11.76 4.16 16.44
C SER A 245 12.82 3.29 17.12
N GLN A 246 13.57 2.47 16.35
CA GLN A 246 14.69 1.68 16.88
C GLN A 246 15.72 2.56 17.60
N LYS A 247 16.12 3.66 16.97
CA LYS A 247 17.03 4.64 17.60
C LYS A 247 16.45 5.19 18.91
N THR A 248 15.17 5.53 18.94
CA THR A 248 14.50 6.01 20.15
C THR A 248 14.52 4.96 21.27
N TYR A 249 14.25 3.70 20.96
CA TYR A 249 14.29 2.63 21.97
C TYR A 249 15.69 2.44 22.55
N THR A 250 16.74 2.43 21.70
CA THR A 250 18.13 2.37 22.16
C THR A 250 18.47 3.55 23.07
N GLN A 251 18.09 4.77 22.68
CA GLN A 251 18.34 5.96 23.50
C GLN A 251 17.65 5.89 24.86
N ILE A 252 16.45 5.32 24.95
CA ILE A 252 15.72 5.13 26.21
C ILE A 252 16.44 4.12 27.12
N LEU A 253 16.92 3.01 26.54
CA LEU A 253 17.72 2.03 27.28
C LEU A 253 19.02 2.65 27.81
N ASP A 254 19.72 3.43 26.98
CA ASP A 254 20.94 4.13 27.37
C ASP A 254 20.69 5.11 28.52
N LYS A 255 19.59 5.89 28.45
CA LYS A 255 19.19 6.78 29.55
C LYS A 255 18.86 6.03 30.83
N PHE A 256 18.14 4.91 30.73
CA PHE A 256 17.86 4.07 31.89
C PHE A 256 19.17 3.57 32.53
N ASN A 257 20.09 3.03 31.74
CA ASN A 257 21.37 2.53 32.24
C ASN A 257 22.24 3.62 32.85
N LEU A 258 22.16 4.85 32.33
CA LEU A 258 22.88 6.00 32.85
C LEU A 258 22.31 6.48 34.19
N ILE A 259 20.99 6.60 34.30
CA ILE A 259 20.32 7.23 35.45
C ILE A 259 20.01 6.22 36.55
N CYS A 260 19.45 5.08 36.18
CA CYS A 260 18.95 4.06 37.09
C CYS A 260 19.93 2.89 37.24
N GLY A 261 20.82 2.67 36.28
CA GLY A 261 21.59 1.44 36.16
C GLY A 261 22.55 1.16 37.31
N GLU A 262 23.02 2.19 38.03
CA GLU A 262 23.85 1.99 39.23
C GLU A 262 23.05 1.37 40.39
N LYS A 263 21.81 1.81 40.60
CA LYS A 263 20.95 1.33 41.69
C LYS A 263 20.12 0.09 41.32
N LEU A 264 19.66 0.00 40.07
CA LEU A 264 18.72 -1.04 39.60
C LEU A 264 19.38 -2.12 38.73
N GLY A 265 20.66 -1.97 38.43
CA GLY A 265 21.37 -2.83 37.47
C GLY A 265 21.18 -2.39 36.03
N ARG A 266 22.18 -2.69 35.20
CA ARG A 266 22.18 -2.37 33.77
C ARG A 266 21.45 -3.44 32.96
N VAL A 267 20.82 -3.01 31.88
CA VAL A 267 20.10 -3.86 30.93
C VAL A 267 20.71 -3.69 29.54
N ASP A 268 21.00 -4.78 28.85
CA ASP A 268 21.62 -4.81 27.53
C ASP A 268 20.63 -5.16 26.41
N ASP A 269 19.46 -5.70 26.74
CA ASP A 269 18.51 -6.22 25.77
C ASP A 269 17.12 -5.54 25.81
N LEU A 270 16.55 -5.30 24.61
CA LEU A 270 15.19 -4.84 24.42
C LEU A 270 14.35 -5.91 23.73
N THR A 271 13.67 -6.72 24.54
CA THR A 271 12.68 -7.67 24.04
C THR A 271 11.46 -6.96 23.44
N VAL A 272 10.69 -7.67 22.62
CA VAL A 272 9.44 -7.15 22.02
C VAL A 272 8.45 -6.67 23.11
N ASP A 273 8.38 -7.36 24.25
CA ASP A 273 7.53 -6.95 25.37
C ASP A 273 8.00 -5.64 26.02
N ARG A 274 9.32 -5.47 26.18
CA ARG A 274 9.91 -4.22 26.71
C ARG A 274 9.68 -3.05 25.76
N ILE A 275 9.80 -3.25 24.45
CA ILE A 275 9.45 -2.24 23.44
C ILE A 275 7.98 -1.82 23.61
N HIS A 276 7.07 -2.77 23.75
CA HIS A 276 5.64 -2.48 23.94
C HIS A 276 5.35 -1.72 25.24
N LYS A 277 6.08 -2.02 26.33
CA LYS A 277 5.99 -1.25 27.58
C LYS A 277 6.54 0.16 27.40
N ILE A 278 7.65 0.34 26.69
CA ILE A 278 8.21 1.65 26.36
C ILE A 278 7.20 2.48 25.57
N ASP A 279 6.57 1.92 24.53
CA ASP A 279 5.55 2.62 23.74
C ASP A 279 4.40 3.11 24.63
N LYS A 280 3.88 2.24 25.51
CA LYS A 280 2.83 2.60 26.48
C LYS A 280 3.28 3.71 27.43
N LEU A 281 4.51 3.62 27.93
CA LEU A 281 5.07 4.60 28.84
C LEU A 281 5.24 5.96 28.16
N ILE A 282 5.77 5.99 26.93
CA ILE A 282 5.89 7.20 26.12
C ILE A 282 4.53 7.86 25.97
N ILE A 283 3.50 7.12 25.54
CA ILE A 283 2.14 7.65 25.36
C ILE A 283 1.63 8.34 26.63
N GLU A 284 1.87 7.77 27.80
CA GLU A 284 1.43 8.34 29.09
C GLU A 284 2.25 9.55 29.56
N LEU A 285 3.51 9.63 29.17
CA LEU A 285 4.41 10.75 29.50
C LEU A 285 4.23 11.93 28.55
N THR A 286 3.95 11.68 27.27
CA THR A 286 3.84 12.71 26.23
C THR A 286 2.45 13.29 26.05
N LYS A 287 1.46 12.91 26.86
CA LYS A 287 0.11 13.53 26.82
C LYS A 287 0.11 15.07 26.88
N LYS A 288 1.18 15.67 27.40
CA LYS A 288 1.34 17.13 27.55
C LYS A 288 2.62 17.68 26.91
N THR A 289 3.40 16.88 26.18
CA THR A 289 4.69 17.30 25.60
C THR A 289 5.04 16.47 24.36
N ASP A 290 5.55 17.13 23.32
CA ASP A 290 5.99 16.47 22.08
C ASP A 290 7.44 15.94 22.15
N ARG A 291 8.06 15.93 23.33
CA ARG A 291 9.45 15.50 23.53
C ARG A 291 9.52 14.20 24.37
N PRO A 292 9.43 13.01 23.74
CA PRO A 292 9.36 11.74 24.47
C PRO A 292 10.63 11.41 25.27
N LEU A 293 11.80 11.70 24.71
CA LEU A 293 13.09 11.39 25.35
C LEU A 293 13.34 12.23 26.60
N ASP A 294 12.94 13.50 26.58
CA ASP A 294 13.09 14.42 27.71
C ASP A 294 12.09 14.04 28.83
N ALA A 295 10.86 13.67 28.45
CA ALA A 295 9.84 13.26 29.41
C ALA A 295 10.18 11.95 30.13
N ILE A 296 10.79 10.99 29.42
CA ILE A 296 11.29 9.74 30.02
C ILE A 296 12.48 9.99 30.93
N GLU A 297 13.41 10.84 30.53
CA GLU A 297 14.58 11.20 31.35
C GLU A 297 14.15 11.80 32.68
N ALA A 298 13.29 12.82 32.64
CA ALA A 298 12.77 13.45 33.84
C ALA A 298 12.01 12.45 34.73
N TYR A 299 11.30 11.48 34.13
CA TYR A 299 10.67 10.40 34.88
C TYR A 299 11.69 9.51 35.61
N PHE A 300 12.74 9.06 34.93
CA PHE A 300 13.80 8.23 35.52
C PHE A 300 14.55 8.96 36.63
N GLU A 301 14.90 10.23 36.42
CA GLU A 301 15.54 11.08 37.43
C GLU A 301 14.65 11.21 38.67
N THR A 302 13.38 11.61 38.46
CA THR A 302 12.41 11.77 39.55
C THR A 302 12.23 10.46 40.32
N LEU A 303 12.11 9.33 39.62
CA LEU A 303 11.97 8.02 40.24
C LEU A 303 13.14 7.72 41.17
N ILE A 304 14.38 7.90 40.71
CA ILE A 304 15.57 7.58 41.50
C ILE A 304 15.78 8.57 42.66
N GLU A 305 15.45 9.84 42.46
CA GLU A 305 15.55 10.89 43.48
C GLU A 305 14.62 10.62 44.66
N ILE A 306 13.35 10.26 44.39
CA ILE A 306 12.36 10.06 45.45
C ILE A 306 12.33 8.63 46.02
N SER A 307 13.03 7.67 45.40
CA SER A 307 13.04 6.27 45.85
C SER A 307 14.03 6.04 46.98
N THR A 308 13.55 5.42 48.06
CA THR A 308 14.39 4.94 49.16
C THR A 308 14.96 3.57 48.86
N ASP A 309 15.94 3.11 49.64
CA ASP A 309 16.50 1.76 49.49
C ASP A 309 15.42 0.67 49.63
N LEU A 310 14.41 0.88 50.49
CA LEU A 310 13.28 -0.04 50.64
C LEU A 310 12.33 -0.04 49.44
N ASP A 311 12.21 1.09 48.72
CA ASP A 311 11.44 1.16 47.48
C ASP A 311 12.14 0.48 46.32
N ILE A 312 13.48 0.34 46.40
CA ILE A 312 14.30 -0.33 45.39
C ILE A 312 14.38 -1.82 45.69
N LYS A 313 14.64 -2.19 46.95
CA LYS A 313 14.77 -3.57 47.39
C LYS A 313 14.17 -3.73 48.77
N ASN A 314 13.15 -4.58 48.87
CA ASN A 314 12.49 -4.90 50.13
C ASN A 314 12.84 -6.34 50.55
N PRO A 315 13.76 -6.52 51.52
CA PRO A 315 14.15 -7.85 51.99
C PRO A 315 13.00 -8.63 52.64
N ALA A 316 12.02 -7.95 53.24
CA ALA A 316 10.92 -8.62 53.94
C ALA A 316 9.94 -9.31 52.97
N THR A 317 9.76 -8.75 51.77
CA THR A 317 8.89 -9.33 50.74
C THR A 317 9.67 -10.00 49.60
N ASN A 318 11.01 -10.00 49.68
CA ASN A 318 11.91 -10.41 48.60
C ASN A 318 11.58 -9.74 47.25
N TRP A 319 11.16 -8.48 47.30
CA TRP A 319 10.78 -7.71 46.12
C TRP A 319 11.91 -6.77 45.72
N GLU A 320 12.16 -6.63 44.42
CA GLU A 320 13.18 -5.75 43.85
C GLU A 320 12.61 -5.02 42.64
N MET A 321 12.96 -3.74 42.52
CA MET A 321 12.54 -2.89 41.43
C MET A 321 13.33 -3.27 40.18
N THR A 322 12.65 -3.84 39.19
CA THR A 322 13.26 -4.24 37.92
C THR A 322 13.00 -3.22 36.82
N PHE A 323 13.80 -3.24 35.75
CA PHE A 323 13.56 -2.45 34.54
C PHE A 323 12.13 -2.63 34.00
N ASP A 324 11.63 -3.86 33.96
CA ASP A 324 10.27 -4.17 33.53
C ASP A 324 9.18 -3.52 34.41
N TYR A 325 9.43 -3.41 35.72
CA TYR A 325 8.54 -2.68 36.61
C TYR A 325 8.64 -1.17 36.41
N VAL A 326 9.84 -0.61 36.21
CA VAL A 326 10.04 0.82 35.91
C VAL A 326 9.32 1.23 34.63
N LEU A 327 9.32 0.37 33.60
CA LEU A 327 8.58 0.62 32.37
C LEU A 327 7.05 0.52 32.52
N SER A 328 6.54 0.08 33.66
CA SER A 328 5.10 -0.08 33.88
C SER A 328 4.41 1.25 34.19
N VAL A 329 3.19 1.41 33.68
CA VAL A 329 2.32 2.56 34.03
C VAL A 329 2.06 2.61 35.54
N THR A 330 2.01 1.46 36.21
CA THR A 330 1.85 1.37 37.66
C THR A 330 2.99 2.06 38.41
N CYS A 331 4.24 1.84 37.98
CA CYS A 331 5.39 2.51 38.58
C CYS A 331 5.31 4.02 38.35
N LEU A 332 5.02 4.46 37.12
CA LEU A 332 4.83 5.87 36.80
C LEU A 332 3.80 6.56 37.70
N VAL A 333 2.64 5.94 37.92
CA VAL A 333 1.58 6.50 38.78
C VAL A 333 2.08 6.62 40.23
N LYS A 334 2.71 5.57 40.77
CA LYS A 334 3.25 5.60 42.14
C LYS A 334 4.34 6.66 42.30
N THR A 335 5.21 6.84 41.31
CA THR A 335 6.23 7.90 41.31
C THR A 335 5.57 9.28 41.38
N ARG A 336 4.55 9.53 40.53
CA ARG A 336 3.81 10.80 40.53
C ARG A 336 3.11 11.06 41.88
N GLU A 337 2.45 10.07 42.44
CA GLU A 337 1.78 10.20 43.74
C GLU A 337 2.76 10.47 44.87
N LYS A 338 3.92 9.79 44.89
CA LYS A 338 4.94 10.00 45.92
C LYS A 338 5.58 11.37 45.79
N TYR A 339 5.93 11.79 44.57
CA TYR A 339 6.44 13.13 44.29
C TYR A 339 5.48 14.22 44.77
N ASN A 340 4.19 14.07 44.47
CA ASN A 340 3.16 15.02 44.92
C ASN A 340 2.99 15.01 46.44
N ARG A 341 3.16 13.88 47.12
CA ARG A 341 3.12 13.82 48.59
C ARG A 341 4.31 14.54 49.23
N ILE A 342 5.50 14.40 48.67
CA ILE A 342 6.72 15.05 49.16
C ILE A 342 6.64 16.58 48.94
N ASN A 343 6.23 17.01 47.74
CA ASN A 343 6.25 18.43 47.36
C ASN A 343 4.95 19.18 47.69
N GLY A 344 3.82 18.49 47.77
CA GLY A 344 2.53 19.05 48.17
C GLY A 344 2.34 19.15 49.69
N GLY A 345 3.21 18.51 50.49
CA GLY A 345 3.25 18.64 51.95
C GLY A 345 4.12 19.81 52.46
N GLN A 346 4.67 20.64 51.56
CA GLN A 346 5.50 21.80 51.88
C GLN A 346 4.77 23.16 51.74
N GLN A 347 3.43 23.18 51.78
CA GLN A 347 2.65 24.43 51.82
C GLN A 347 2.17 24.77 53.23
#